data_AF-A0A251WHW1-F1
#
_entry.id   AF-A0A251WHW1-F1
#
_cell.length_a   1.000
_cell.length_b   1.000
_cell.length_c   1.000
_cell.angle_alpha   90.00
_cell.angle_beta   90.00
_cell.angle_gamma   90.00
#
_symmetry.space_group_name_H-M   'P 1'
#
loop_
_entity.id
_entity.type
_entity.pdbx_description
1 polymer ?
#
loop_
_entity_poly.entity_id
_entity_poly.type
_entity_poly.pdbx_seq_one_letter_code
_entity_poly.pdbx_strand_id
1 'polypeptide(L)'
;MLHISTSSFLTSGLVIAALSAFAIAPVQAQTRVDYQLSMLNVPGSSMVSSQLSPADVASLAYQGLLKDQGIPSYAALSNAYSGGSLTAKDVINAAIAAQRISSSAVQDSAFVSAVDSHLGHLLPD
;
A
#
# COMPACT_ATOMS: atom_id res chain seq x y z
N MET A 1 35.28 41.68 13.46
CA MET A 1 36.38 40.70 13.41
C MET A 1 35.99 39.62 12.41
N LEU A 2 36.55 39.69 11.21
CA LEU A 2 36.28 38.82 10.07
C LEU A 2 37.47 37.86 9.98
N HIS A 3 37.24 36.56 10.12
CA HIS A 3 38.29 35.57 9.84
C HIS A 3 37.85 34.75 8.63
N ILE A 4 38.47 35.10 7.50
CA ILE A 4 38.58 34.26 6.31
C ILE A 4 39.29 32.97 6.74
N SER A 5 38.72 31.82 6.43
CA SER A 5 39.49 30.57 6.35
C SER A 5 39.45 30.08 4.91
N THR A 6 40.66 29.97 4.40
CA THR A 6 41.12 29.64 3.07
C THR A 6 40.96 28.15 2.73
N SER A 7 40.58 27.89 1.48
CA SER A 7 41.18 26.93 0.54
C SER A 7 41.49 25.50 1.00
N SER A 8 40.95 24.51 0.28
CA SER A 8 41.73 23.70 -0.69
C SER A 8 40.89 22.62 -1.35
N PHE A 9 41.03 22.50 -2.67
CA PHE A 9 40.51 21.45 -3.52
C PHE A 9 41.36 20.18 -3.34
N LEU A 10 40.73 19.03 -3.12
CA LEU A 10 41.35 17.72 -3.27
C LEU A 10 40.46 16.86 -4.18
N THR A 11 40.76 16.90 -5.46
CA THR A 11 40.43 15.86 -6.42
C THR A 11 41.28 14.63 -6.10
N SER A 12 40.69 13.52 -5.66
CA SER A 12 41.23 12.18 -5.92
C SER A 12 40.27 11.10 -5.44
N GLY A 13 39.92 10.17 -6.33
CA GLY A 13 39.21 8.95 -5.95
C GLY A 13 38.18 8.48 -6.97
N LEU A 14 38.61 8.22 -8.21
CA LEU A 14 37.87 7.34 -9.11
C LEU A 14 37.94 5.92 -8.52
N VAL A 15 36.85 5.45 -7.89
CA VAL A 15 36.71 4.04 -7.50
C VAL A 15 35.77 3.37 -8.49
N ILE A 16 36.34 2.46 -9.27
CA ILE A 16 35.67 1.60 -10.24
C ILE A 16 35.20 0.32 -9.54
N ALA A 17 33.98 -0.09 -9.90
CA ALA A 17 33.42 -1.44 -9.92
C ALA A 17 33.05 -2.13 -8.59
N ALA A 18 31.74 -2.42 -8.45
CA ALA A 18 31.22 -3.71 -8.91
C ALA A 18 29.71 -3.56 -9.21
N LEU A 19 29.33 -3.69 -10.48
CA LEU A 19 27.93 -3.83 -10.86
C LEU A 19 27.52 -5.26 -10.50
N SER A 20 26.94 -5.46 -9.32
CA SER A 20 26.36 -6.73 -8.93
C SER A 20 25.11 -6.97 -9.79
N ALA A 21 25.28 -7.67 -10.91
CA ALA A 21 24.15 -8.20 -11.65
C ALA A 21 23.53 -9.34 -10.84
N PHE A 22 22.61 -9.01 -9.93
CA PHE A 22 21.68 -10.01 -9.42
C PHE A 22 20.79 -10.41 -10.61
N ALA A 23 20.99 -11.63 -11.09
CA ALA A 23 20.01 -12.27 -11.95
C ALA A 23 18.73 -12.44 -11.12
N ILE A 24 17.83 -11.46 -11.22
CA ILE A 24 16.48 -11.58 -10.69
C ILE A 24 15.82 -12.59 -11.62
N ALA A 25 15.78 -13.86 -11.22
CA ALA A 25 14.85 -14.77 -11.85
C ALA A 25 13.46 -14.12 -11.73
N PRO A 26 12.69 -13.98 -12.81
CA PRO A 26 11.32 -13.53 -12.68
C PRO A 26 10.61 -14.62 -11.87
N VAL A 27 10.41 -14.39 -10.57
CA VAL A 27 9.44 -15.17 -9.83
C VAL A 27 8.11 -14.74 -10.46
N GLN A 28 7.58 -15.59 -11.34
CA GLN A 28 6.18 -15.50 -11.72
C GLN A 28 5.41 -15.97 -10.49
N ALA A 29 5.28 -15.08 -9.50
CA ALA A 29 4.21 -15.15 -8.53
C ALA A 29 2.94 -14.89 -9.34
N GLN A 30 2.46 -15.95 -9.98
CA GLN A 30 1.16 -15.98 -10.60
C GLN A 30 0.19 -16.04 -9.43
N THR A 31 -0.16 -14.87 -8.89
CA THR A 31 -1.41 -14.74 -8.16
C THR A 31 -2.46 -15.08 -9.21
N ARG A 32 -2.87 -16.35 -9.20
CA ARG A 32 -4.04 -16.81 -9.93
C ARG A 32 -5.22 -16.17 -9.22
N VAL A 33 -5.41 -14.88 -9.45
CA VAL A 33 -6.72 -14.28 -9.29
C VAL A 33 -7.49 -14.85 -10.45
N ASP A 34 -8.12 -15.99 -10.17
CA ASP A 34 -9.14 -16.57 -11.01
C ASP A 34 -10.31 -15.57 -10.99
N TYR A 35 -10.18 -14.46 -11.71
CA TYR A 35 -11.34 -13.81 -12.29
C TYR A 35 -11.81 -14.80 -13.35
N GLN A 36 -12.58 -15.80 -12.90
CA GLN A 36 -13.43 -16.59 -13.77
C GLN A 36 -14.42 -15.61 -14.40
N LEU A 37 -13.97 -14.86 -15.40
CA LEU A 37 -14.83 -14.22 -16.36
C LEU A 37 -15.40 -15.35 -17.22
N SER A 38 -16.33 -16.11 -16.62
CA SER A 38 -17.43 -16.69 -17.38
C SER A 38 -18.20 -15.51 -17.95
N MET A 39 -17.71 -15.00 -19.08
CA MET A 39 -18.41 -14.04 -19.93
C MET A 39 -19.63 -14.76 -20.53
N LEU A 40 -20.64 -14.98 -19.69
CA LEU A 40 -22.01 -15.10 -20.15
C LEU A 40 -22.39 -13.70 -20.60
N ASN A 41 -22.45 -13.53 -21.92
CA ASN A 41 -22.97 -12.36 -22.60
C ASN A 41 -24.38 -12.02 -22.09
N VAL A 42 -24.48 -11.04 -21.20
CA VAL A 42 -25.75 -10.39 -20.84
C VAL A 42 -25.69 -8.94 -21.31
N PRO A 43 -26.41 -8.58 -22.39
CA PRO A 43 -26.48 -7.20 -22.86
C PRO A 43 -27.42 -6.43 -21.93
N GLY A 44 -26.83 -5.77 -20.94
CA GLY A 44 -27.54 -4.94 -19.97
C GLY A 44 -26.55 -4.37 -18.98
N SER A 45 -26.20 -3.11 -19.18
CA SER A 45 -25.31 -2.25 -18.40
C SER A 45 -25.31 -2.58 -16.89
N SER A 46 -24.46 -3.53 -16.49
CA SER A 46 -24.06 -3.66 -15.09
C SER A 46 -23.03 -2.58 -14.88
N MET A 47 -23.41 -1.52 -14.15
CA MET A 47 -22.42 -0.66 -13.52
C MET A 47 -21.56 -1.60 -12.68
N VAL A 48 -20.37 -1.92 -13.18
CA VAL A 48 -19.36 -2.63 -12.41
C VAL A 48 -19.00 -1.67 -11.29
N SER A 49 -19.69 -1.80 -10.15
CA SER A 49 -19.20 -1.29 -8.89
C SER A 49 -17.90 -2.05 -8.66
N SER A 50 -16.79 -1.50 -9.14
CA SER A 50 -15.44 -2.02 -8.92
C SER A 50 -15.18 -1.97 -7.42
N GLN A 51 -15.71 -2.95 -6.70
CA GLN A 51 -15.52 -3.08 -5.27
C GLN A 51 -14.05 -3.36 -5.07
N LEU A 52 -13.37 -2.45 -4.38
CA LEU A 52 -11.95 -2.57 -4.13
C LEU A 52 -11.67 -3.84 -3.33
N SER A 53 -10.57 -4.50 -3.67
CA SER A 53 -10.10 -5.68 -2.97
C SER A 53 -9.56 -5.30 -1.58
N PRO A 54 -9.43 -6.24 -0.64
CA PRO A 54 -8.80 -5.99 0.66
C PRO A 54 -7.41 -5.36 0.55
N ALA A 55 -6.60 -5.83 -0.41
CA ALA A 55 -5.27 -5.30 -0.69
C ALA A 55 -5.29 -3.86 -1.22
N ASP A 56 -6.30 -3.53 -2.02
CA ASP A 56 -6.49 -2.17 -2.54
C ASP A 56 -6.82 -1.21 -1.38
N VAL A 57 -7.69 -1.61 -0.45
CA VAL A 57 -8.05 -0.80 0.73
C VAL A 57 -6.83 -0.47 1.58
N ALA A 58 -6.00 -1.47 1.84
CA ALA A 58 -4.74 -1.30 2.57
C ALA A 58 -3.76 -0.38 1.81
N SER A 59 -3.68 -0.52 0.49
CA SER A 59 -2.86 0.34 -0.37
C SER A 59 -3.36 1.79 -0.37
N LEU A 60 -4.67 2.03 -0.39
CA LEU A 60 -5.26 3.37 -0.27
C LEU A 60 -4.85 4.05 1.04
N ALA A 61 -4.91 3.29 2.13
CA ALA A 61 -4.53 3.78 3.46
C ALA A 61 -3.04 4.18 3.46
N TYR A 62 -2.17 3.30 2.95
CA TYR A 62 -0.73 3.54 2.89
C TYR A 62 -0.38 4.77 2.02
N GLN A 63 -1.04 4.91 0.86
CA GLN A 63 -0.88 6.04 -0.06
C GLN A 63 -1.45 7.37 0.48
N GLY A 64 -2.14 7.34 1.63
CA GLY A 64 -2.73 8.52 2.24
C GLY A 64 -4.03 9.00 1.62
N LEU A 65 -4.70 8.13 0.84
CA LEU A 65 -6.01 8.42 0.25
C LEU A 65 -7.15 8.37 1.26
N LEU A 66 -6.87 7.93 2.50
CA LEU A 66 -7.79 7.91 3.63
C LEU A 66 -7.45 8.98 4.69
N LYS A 67 -6.53 9.88 4.40
CA LYS A 67 -6.03 10.89 5.35
C LYS A 67 -7.09 11.91 5.76
N ASP A 68 -8.01 12.26 4.85
CA ASP A 68 -9.18 13.08 5.17
C ASP A 68 -10.15 12.42 6.15
N GLN A 69 -10.07 11.09 6.29
CA GLN A 69 -10.85 10.30 7.24
C GLN A 69 -10.08 10.01 8.54
N GLY A 70 -8.94 10.69 8.74
CA GLY A 70 -8.12 10.56 9.94
C GLY A 70 -7.15 9.38 9.94
N ILE A 71 -7.02 8.66 8.83
CA ILE A 71 -6.07 7.55 8.71
C ILE A 71 -4.68 8.11 8.33
N PRO A 72 -3.66 7.98 9.20
CA PRO A 72 -2.30 8.35 8.85
C PRO A 72 -1.78 7.52 7.67
N SER A 73 -0.71 7.96 7.01
CA SER A 73 -0.14 7.32 5.81
C SER A 73 1.33 6.96 6.01
N TYR A 74 1.88 6.10 5.15
CA TYR A 74 3.30 5.69 5.18
C TYR A 74 3.76 5.24 6.58
N ALA A 75 4.90 5.75 7.08
CA ALA A 75 5.46 5.42 8.38
C ALA A 75 4.50 5.72 9.55
N ALA A 76 3.69 6.77 9.46
CA ALA A 76 2.73 7.09 10.50
C ALA A 76 1.58 6.06 10.55
N LEU A 77 1.22 5.45 9.41
CA LEU A 77 0.29 4.34 9.38
C LEU A 77 0.89 3.11 10.08
N SER A 78 2.15 2.77 9.79
CA SER A 78 2.83 1.65 10.44
C SER A 78 2.87 1.83 11.96
N ASN A 79 3.36 2.99 12.43
CA ASN A 79 3.43 3.26 13.86
C ASN A 79 2.06 3.19 14.56
N ALA A 80 1.00 3.71 13.92
CA ALA A 80 -0.34 3.66 14.48
C ALA A 80 -0.90 2.22 14.53
N TYR A 81 -0.63 1.43 13.49
CA TYR A 81 -1.05 0.04 13.39
C TYR A 81 -0.31 -0.86 14.38
N SER A 82 1.02 -0.85 14.36
CA SER A 82 1.87 -1.62 15.29
C SER A 82 1.69 -1.19 16.74
N GLY A 83 1.39 0.10 16.97
CA GLY A 83 1.05 0.64 18.28
C GLY A 83 -0.38 0.32 18.76
N GLY A 84 -1.19 -0.38 17.96
CA GLY A 84 -2.57 -0.74 18.28
C GLY A 84 -3.54 0.46 18.35
N SER A 85 -3.10 1.65 17.93
CA SER A 85 -3.92 2.86 17.90
C SER A 85 -4.85 2.90 16.68
N LEU A 86 -4.58 2.05 15.68
CA LEU A 86 -5.34 1.93 14.44
C LEU A 86 -5.47 0.45 14.09
N THR A 87 -6.70 0.02 13.77
CA THR A 87 -7.01 -1.36 13.41
C THR A 87 -7.44 -1.48 11.96
N ALA A 88 -7.44 -2.72 11.42
CA ALA A 88 -8.00 -2.98 10.09
C ALA A 88 -9.46 -2.49 9.95
N LYS A 89 -10.26 -2.58 11.02
CA LYS A 89 -11.65 -2.09 11.03
C LYS A 89 -11.71 -0.56 10.87
N ASP A 90 -10.78 0.18 11.46
CA ASP A 90 -10.72 1.63 11.33
C ASP A 90 -10.39 2.03 9.89
N VAL A 91 -9.47 1.32 9.25
CA VAL A 91 -9.13 1.51 7.83
C VAL A 91 -10.32 1.21 6.92
N ILE A 92 -11.05 0.12 7.18
CA ILE A 92 -12.26 -0.25 6.43
C ILE A 92 -13.33 0.82 6.60
N ASN A 93 -13.58 1.28 7.83
CA ASN A 93 -14.55 2.34 8.10
C ASN A 93 -14.18 3.65 7.38
N ALA A 94 -12.89 4.00 7.37
CA ALA A 94 -12.40 5.15 6.62
C ALA A 94 -12.58 4.98 5.10
N ALA A 95 -12.34 3.78 4.56
CA ALA A 95 -12.57 3.50 3.14
C ALA A 95 -14.07 3.54 2.77
N ILE A 96 -14.97 3.12 3.67
CA ILE A 96 -16.43 3.28 3.53
C ILE A 96 -16.80 4.76 3.55
N ALA A 97 -16.27 5.54 4.50
CA ALA A 97 -16.53 6.97 4.61
C ALA A 97 -16.01 7.76 3.38
N ALA A 98 -14.90 7.31 2.80
CA ALA A 98 -14.37 7.81 1.53
C ALA A 98 -15.15 7.31 0.29
N GLN A 99 -16.26 6.57 0.47
CA GLN A 99 -17.09 5.97 -0.57
C GLN A 99 -16.29 5.09 -1.57
N ARG A 100 -15.20 4.49 -1.09
CA ARG A 100 -14.31 3.65 -1.90
C ARG A 100 -14.74 2.18 -1.92
N ILE A 101 -15.43 1.74 -0.86
CA ILE A 101 -15.97 0.37 -0.72
C ILE A 101 -17.41 0.42 -0.18
N SER A 102 -18.13 -0.69 -0.35
CA SER A 102 -19.47 -0.88 0.21
C SER A 102 -19.43 -0.95 1.74
N SER A 103 -20.44 -0.39 2.41
CA SER A 103 -20.61 -0.51 3.86
C SER A 103 -20.83 -1.94 4.35
N SER A 104 -21.15 -2.88 3.45
CA SER A 104 -21.21 -4.31 3.76
C SER A 104 -19.84 -4.92 4.04
N ALA A 105 -18.74 -4.30 3.60
CA ALA A 105 -17.38 -4.83 3.75
C ALA A 105 -16.93 -4.99 5.22
N VAL A 106 -17.43 -4.14 6.13
CA VAL A 106 -17.10 -4.24 7.57
C VAL A 106 -17.79 -5.42 8.26
N GLN A 107 -18.85 -5.97 7.65
CA GLN A 107 -19.61 -7.10 8.19
C GLN A 107 -19.04 -8.45 7.71
N ASP A 108 -18.22 -8.43 6.66
CA ASP A 108 -17.56 -9.60 6.13
C ASP A 108 -16.26 -9.86 6.89
N SER A 109 -16.29 -10.86 7.79
CA SER A 109 -15.10 -11.23 8.57
C SER A 109 -13.94 -11.70 7.70
N ALA A 110 -14.19 -12.31 6.54
CA ALA A 110 -13.12 -12.73 5.63
C ALA A 110 -12.46 -11.51 4.99
N PHE A 111 -13.26 -10.49 4.64
CA PHE A 111 -12.75 -9.21 4.14
C PHE A 111 -11.90 -8.49 5.20
N VAL A 112 -12.39 -8.40 6.44
CA VAL A 112 -11.66 -7.76 7.54
C VAL A 112 -10.31 -8.45 7.79
N SER A 113 -10.30 -9.78 7.89
CA SER A 113 -9.06 -10.55 8.09
C SER A 113 -8.08 -10.42 6.92
N ALA A 114 -8.59 -10.30 5.69
CA ALA A 114 -7.75 -10.10 4.51
C ALA A 114 -7.11 -8.70 4.49
N VAL A 115 -7.85 -7.66 4.91
CA VAL A 115 -7.29 -6.30 5.06
C VAL A 115 -6.21 -6.29 6.14
N ASP A 116 -6.46 -6.92 7.29
CA ASP A 116 -5.52 -7.02 8.40
C ASP A 116 -4.21 -7.72 8.00
N SER A 117 -4.34 -8.87 7.33
CA SER A 117 -3.20 -9.62 6.80
C SER A 117 -2.39 -8.80 5.79
N HIS A 118 -3.06 -8.02 4.94
CA HIS A 118 -2.38 -7.19 3.95
C HIS A 118 -1.72 -5.95 4.57
N LEU A 119 -2.34 -5.34 5.59
CA LEU A 119 -1.70 -4.28 6.38
C LEU A 119 -0.43 -4.78 7.04
N GLY A 120 -0.49 -5.93 7.72
CA GLY A 120 0.69 -6.54 8.35
C GLY A 120 1.80 -6.89 7.35
N HIS A 121 1.46 -7.21 6.10
CA HIS A 121 2.45 -7.46 5.06
C HIS A 121 3.06 -6.18 4.46
N LEU A 122 2.26 -5.12 4.32
CA LEU A 122 2.71 -3.85 3.73
C LEU A 122 3.51 -2.98 4.70
N LEU A 123 3.30 -3.14 6.00
CA LEU A 123 3.87 -2.27 7.02
C LEU A 123 5.11 -2.93 7.63
N PRO A 124 6.29 -2.28 7.55
CA PRO A 124 7.48 -2.77 8.24
C PRO A 124 7.31 -2.58 9.75
N ASP A 125 7.73 -3.60 10.52
CA ASP A 125 7.78 -3.61 11.99
C ASP A 125 8.53 -2.40 12.59
#